data_AF-A0AA88UJL4-F1
#
_entry.id   AF-A0AA88UJL4-F1
#
_cell.length_a   1.000
_cell.length_b   1.000
_cell.length_c   1.000
_cell.angle_alpha   90.00
_cell.angle_beta   90.00
_cell.angle_gamma   90.00
#
_symmetry.space_group_name_H-M   'P 1'
#
loop_
_entity.id
_entity.type
_entity.pdbx_description
1 polymer ?
#
loop_
_entity_poly.entity_id
_entity_poly.type
_entity_poly.pdbx_seq_one_letter_code
_entity_poly.pdbx_strand_id
1 'polypeptide(L)'
;MPTQLLIHTKEEWVNETSSKAVDSIILQALYSLGLRKFFLAGVGPLGCIPNQIATGLAPHGKCVSYVNDMVKLFNARLVALIDQLNSNYGDAVFVYGNTYGAFDDILQNATIYGFTNTDSGCCGVGRNQGQVTCLPFSVPCMQRNQYVFWDAFHPTQVVNQILARKAYSGRRSDCYPMNVKEMAQV
;
A
#
# COMPACT_ATOMS: atom_id res chain seq x y z
N MET A 1 -26.34 0.96 33.00
CA MET A 1 -25.16 0.16 32.61
C MET A 1 -24.47 0.91 31.48
N PRO A 2 -23.22 1.38 31.64
CA PRO A 2 -22.54 2.09 30.56
C PRO A 2 -22.04 1.06 29.54
N THR A 3 -22.40 1.27 28.27
CA THR A 3 -21.85 0.55 27.12
C THR A 3 -20.36 0.88 27.05
N GLN A 4 -19.51 -0.10 27.35
CA GLN A 4 -18.07 0.03 27.22
C GLN A 4 -17.75 0.08 25.72
N LEU A 5 -17.35 1.24 25.22
CA LEU A 5 -16.74 1.34 23.89
C LEU A 5 -15.48 0.46 23.92
N LEU A 6 -15.47 -0.61 23.12
CA LEU A 6 -14.25 -1.41 22.90
C LEU A 6 -13.26 -0.54 22.13
N ILE A 7 -12.40 0.16 22.85
CA ILE A 7 -11.20 0.79 22.28
C ILE A 7 -10.21 -0.36 22.06
N HIS A 8 -10.21 -0.94 20.87
CA HIS A 8 -9.18 -1.89 20.47
C HIS A 8 -7.82 -1.19 20.52
N THR A 9 -6.85 -1.81 21.19
CA THR A 9 -5.46 -1.38 21.10
C THR A 9 -4.96 -1.48 19.65
N LYS A 10 -3.94 -0.70 19.28
CA LYS A 10 -3.31 -0.79 17.94
C LYS A 10 -2.93 -2.24 17.59
N GLU A 11 -2.49 -3.00 18.58
CA GLU A 11 -2.13 -4.40 18.44
C GLU A 11 -3.34 -5.32 18.25
N GLU A 12 -4.43 -5.12 19.00
CA GLU A 12 -5.68 -5.88 18.83
C GLU A 12 -6.34 -5.62 17.47
N TRP A 13 -6.38 -4.36 17.03
CA TRP A 13 -6.93 -4.02 15.71
C TRP A 13 -6.13 -4.67 14.60
N VAL A 14 -4.79 -4.67 14.71
CA VAL A 14 -3.91 -5.32 13.73
C VAL A 14 -3.90 -6.83 13.91
N ASN A 15 -4.13 -7.40 15.10
CA ASN A 15 -4.34 -8.85 15.29
C ASN A 15 -5.59 -9.31 14.56
N GLU A 16 -6.68 -8.57 14.72
CA GLU A 16 -7.96 -8.88 14.10
C GLU A 16 -7.92 -8.66 12.58
N THR A 17 -7.34 -7.55 12.10
CA THR A 17 -7.22 -7.28 10.66
C THR A 17 -6.09 -8.03 9.97
N SER A 18 -4.95 -8.33 10.60
CA SER A 18 -3.90 -9.14 9.94
C SER A 18 -4.34 -10.60 9.78
N SER A 19 -5.06 -11.13 10.78
CA SER A 19 -5.68 -12.47 10.70
C SER A 19 -6.78 -12.52 9.63
N LYS A 20 -7.58 -11.45 9.49
CA LYS A 20 -8.70 -11.39 8.52
C LYS A 20 -8.33 -10.88 7.12
N ALA A 21 -7.33 -10.00 6.97
CA ALA A 21 -7.04 -9.31 5.70
C ALA A 21 -6.08 -10.08 4.78
N VAL A 22 -5.25 -10.95 5.35
CA VAL A 22 -4.59 -12.01 4.57
C VAL A 22 -5.10 -13.32 5.12
N ASP A 23 -6.37 -13.57 4.82
CA ASP A 23 -7.03 -14.77 5.29
C ASP A 23 -6.27 -15.97 4.73
N SER A 24 -5.55 -16.68 5.61
CA SER A 24 -4.82 -17.90 5.27
C SER A 24 -5.73 -18.89 4.55
N ILE A 25 -7.04 -18.82 4.81
CA ILE A 25 -8.09 -19.61 4.16
C ILE A 25 -8.15 -19.32 2.66
N ILE A 26 -8.11 -18.05 2.23
CA ILE A 26 -8.16 -17.71 0.79
C ILE A 26 -6.91 -18.23 0.08
N LEU A 27 -5.73 -18.02 0.66
CA LEU A 27 -4.48 -18.49 0.08
C LEU A 27 -4.42 -20.03 0.03
N GLN A 28 -4.89 -20.70 1.07
CA GLN A 28 -5.04 -22.15 1.13
C GLN A 28 -6.02 -22.68 0.10
N ALA A 29 -7.16 -22.02 -0.08
CA ALA A 29 -8.16 -22.39 -1.08
C ALA A 29 -7.58 -22.25 -2.49
N LEU A 30 -6.94 -21.13 -2.80
CA LEU A 30 -6.29 -20.90 -4.09
C LEU A 30 -5.17 -21.91 -4.35
N TYR A 31 -4.37 -22.22 -3.34
CA TYR A 31 -3.34 -23.27 -3.43
C TYR A 31 -3.96 -24.65 -3.70
N SER A 32 -5.06 -24.98 -3.02
CA SER A 32 -5.82 -26.23 -3.22
C SER A 32 -6.42 -26.34 -4.62
N LEU A 33 -6.67 -25.22 -5.30
CA LEU A 33 -7.09 -25.15 -6.70
C LEU A 33 -5.94 -25.24 -7.71
N GLY A 34 -4.70 -25.37 -7.25
CA GLY A 34 -3.52 -25.58 -8.12
C GLY A 34 -2.65 -24.34 -8.33
N LEU A 35 -2.95 -23.20 -7.69
CA LEU A 35 -2.05 -22.04 -7.77
C LEU A 35 -0.75 -22.32 -7.00
N ARG A 36 0.38 -21.88 -7.57
CA ARG A 36 1.73 -22.09 -7.00
C ARG A 36 2.57 -20.84 -6.89
N LYS A 37 2.12 -19.71 -7.44
CA LYS A 37 2.86 -18.44 -7.42
C LYS A 37 1.95 -17.34 -6.89
N PHE A 38 2.33 -16.75 -5.78
CA PHE A 38 1.54 -15.77 -5.07
C PHE A 38 2.35 -14.51 -4.84
N PHE A 39 1.86 -13.38 -5.35
CA PHE A 39 2.43 -12.07 -5.08
C PHE A 39 1.50 -11.29 -4.15
N LEU A 40 1.97 -11.00 -2.94
CA LEU A 40 1.23 -10.29 -1.91
C LEU A 40 1.84 -8.89 -1.74
N ALA A 41 1.18 -7.90 -2.31
CA ALA A 41 1.58 -6.52 -2.16
C ALA A 41 1.28 -6.00 -0.74
N GLY A 42 2.29 -5.41 -0.09
CA GLY A 42 2.10 -4.63 1.11
C GLY A 42 1.26 -3.37 0.85
N VAL A 43 0.85 -2.73 1.93
CA VAL A 43 0.06 -1.49 1.89
C VAL A 43 0.99 -0.28 1.84
N GLY A 44 0.73 0.66 0.94
CA GLY A 44 1.45 1.94 0.86
C GLY A 44 1.20 2.85 2.08
N PRO A 45 1.92 3.98 2.23
CA PRO A 45 1.79 4.86 3.39
C PRO A 45 0.43 5.59 3.42
N LEU A 46 -0.62 4.93 3.91
CA LEU A 46 -2.00 5.43 3.89
C LEU A 46 -2.15 6.80 4.58
N GLY A 47 -1.39 7.07 5.64
CA GLY A 47 -1.41 8.36 6.33
C GLY A 47 -0.96 9.52 5.46
N CYS A 48 -0.32 9.25 4.31
CA CYS A 48 0.14 10.24 3.35
C CYS A 48 -0.81 10.46 2.16
N ILE A 49 -1.91 9.71 2.04
CA ILE A 49 -2.85 9.93 0.92
C ILE A 49 -3.60 11.26 1.12
N PRO A 50 -4.05 11.91 0.04
CA PRO A 50 -4.71 13.21 0.14
C PRO A 50 -5.93 13.21 1.08
N ASN A 51 -6.70 12.13 1.11
CA ASN A 51 -7.83 11.98 2.04
C ASN A 51 -7.39 12.06 3.51
N GLN A 52 -6.31 11.38 3.90
CA GLN A 52 -5.84 11.37 5.29
C GLN A 52 -5.24 12.72 5.67
N ILE A 53 -4.49 13.36 4.77
CA ILE A 53 -3.94 14.71 5.01
C ILE A 53 -5.06 15.75 5.12
N ALA A 54 -6.14 15.59 4.33
CA ALA A 54 -7.29 16.50 4.35
C ALA A 54 -8.06 16.52 5.69
N THR A 55 -7.93 15.47 6.52
CA THR A 55 -8.53 15.44 7.86
C THR A 55 -7.99 16.51 8.81
N GLY A 56 -6.76 17.00 8.56
CA GLY A 56 -6.10 17.95 9.45
C GLY A 56 -5.63 17.37 10.78
N LEU A 57 -5.62 16.04 10.95
CA LEU A 57 -5.15 15.37 12.15
C LEU A 57 -3.61 15.42 12.32
N ALA A 58 -2.89 15.84 11.27
CA ALA A 58 -1.45 16.03 11.29
C ALA A 58 -1.08 17.50 10.99
N PRO A 59 0.11 17.96 11.41
CA PRO A 59 0.63 19.27 11.01
C PRO A 59 0.65 19.45 9.49
N HIS A 60 0.60 20.69 9.03
CA HIS A 60 0.62 20.99 7.60
C HIS A 60 1.84 20.37 6.90
N GLY A 61 1.61 19.71 5.76
CA GLY A 61 2.65 19.02 4.99
C GLY A 61 3.19 17.74 5.64
N LYS A 62 2.51 17.20 6.67
CA LYS A 62 2.89 15.93 7.30
C LYS A 62 1.81 14.87 7.09
N CYS A 63 2.25 13.63 6.97
CA CYS A 63 1.37 12.47 6.98
C CYS A 63 0.80 12.21 8.38
N VAL A 64 -0.34 11.55 8.44
CA VAL A 64 -0.95 11.07 9.68
C VAL A 64 -0.17 9.88 10.22
N SER A 65 0.68 10.11 11.23
CA SER A 65 1.67 9.12 11.71
C SER A 65 1.04 7.84 12.25
N TYR A 66 -0.02 7.95 13.06
CA TYR A 66 -0.65 6.77 13.66
C TYR A 66 -1.25 5.82 12.62
N VAL A 67 -1.70 6.33 11.46
CA VAL A 67 -2.17 5.51 10.34
C VAL A 67 -1.00 4.76 9.71
N ASN A 68 0.12 5.44 9.47
CA ASN A 68 1.32 4.80 8.94
C ASN A 68 1.92 3.78 9.91
N ASP A 69 1.83 3.99 11.23
CA ASP A 69 2.28 3.00 12.22
C ASP A 69 1.48 1.70 12.12
N MET A 70 0.16 1.79 11.97
CA MET A 70 -0.70 0.61 11.78
C MET A 70 -0.36 -0.13 10.48
N VAL A 71 -0.16 0.62 9.39
CA VAL A 71 0.26 0.05 8.10
C VAL A 71 1.61 -0.67 8.20
N LYS A 72 2.59 -0.08 8.88
CA LYS A 72 3.91 -0.70 9.07
C LYS A 72 3.80 -2.01 9.85
N LEU A 73 2.99 -2.04 10.91
CA LEU A 73 2.76 -3.26 11.69
C LEU A 73 2.10 -4.36 10.84
N PHE A 74 1.09 -4.00 10.03
CA PHE A 74 0.46 -4.93 9.09
C PHE A 74 1.48 -5.50 8.09
N ASN A 75 2.27 -4.64 7.45
CA ASN A 75 3.28 -5.06 6.46
C ASN A 75 4.36 -5.96 7.08
N ALA A 76 4.80 -5.69 8.31
CA ALA A 76 5.76 -6.55 9.01
C ALA A 76 5.20 -7.96 9.26
N ARG A 77 3.91 -8.07 9.62
CA ARG A 77 3.23 -9.36 9.80
C ARG A 77 3.02 -10.09 8.48
N LEU A 78 2.75 -9.35 7.41
CA LEU A 78 2.65 -9.93 6.08
C LEU A 78 3.97 -10.60 5.66
N VAL A 79 5.12 -9.97 5.94
CA VAL A 79 6.43 -10.61 5.70
C VAL A 79 6.59 -11.90 6.50
N ALA A 80 6.27 -11.89 7.80
CA ALA A 80 6.33 -13.09 8.62
C ALA A 80 5.41 -14.22 8.12
N LEU A 81 4.22 -13.87 7.61
CA LEU A 81 3.31 -14.82 6.99
C LEU A 81 3.91 -15.41 5.70
N ILE A 82 4.61 -14.63 4.88
CA ILE A 82 5.29 -15.14 3.68
C ILE A 82 6.36 -16.18 4.04
N ASP A 83 7.14 -15.95 5.10
CA ASP A 83 8.11 -16.93 5.59
C ASP A 83 7.42 -18.24 6.04
N GLN A 84 6.31 -18.13 6.77
CA GLN A 84 5.52 -19.29 7.21
C GLN A 84 4.92 -20.05 6.01
N LEU A 85 4.37 -19.35 5.02
CA LEU A 85 3.75 -19.97 3.85
C LEU A 85 4.80 -20.69 2.99
N ASN A 86 5.94 -20.07 2.71
CA ASN A 86 7.04 -20.71 1.97
C ASN A 86 7.62 -21.92 2.72
N SER A 87 7.53 -21.95 4.05
CA SER A 87 7.95 -23.11 4.85
C SER A 87 6.93 -24.25 4.81
N ASN A 88 5.64 -23.93 4.75
CA ASN A 88 4.54 -24.91 4.81
C ASN A 88 4.15 -25.50 3.44
N TYR A 89 4.39 -24.77 2.35
CA TYR A 89 4.00 -25.15 0.99
C TYR A 89 5.23 -25.25 0.09
N GLY A 90 5.98 -26.35 0.22
CA GLY A 90 7.28 -26.51 -0.45
C GLY A 90 7.25 -26.56 -1.98
N ASP A 91 6.07 -26.72 -2.60
CA ASP A 91 5.88 -26.67 -4.06
C ASP A 91 5.29 -25.33 -4.55
N ALA A 92 5.03 -24.38 -3.65
CA ALA A 92 4.53 -23.04 -3.97
C ALA A 92 5.53 -21.95 -3.55
N VAL A 93 5.43 -20.79 -4.19
CA VAL A 93 6.27 -19.63 -3.95
C VAL A 93 5.39 -18.42 -3.63
N PHE A 94 5.67 -17.82 -2.48
CA PHE A 94 5.02 -16.61 -2.00
C PHE A 94 6.04 -15.48 -1.95
N VAL A 95 5.69 -14.34 -2.54
CA VAL A 95 6.52 -13.15 -2.62
C VAL A 95 5.78 -11.95 -2.03
N TYR A 96 6.43 -11.24 -1.13
CA TYR A 96 6.01 -9.93 -0.63
C TYR A 96 6.46 -8.81 -1.57
N GLY A 97 5.55 -7.91 -1.93
CA GLY A 97 5.88 -6.64 -2.59
C GLY A 97 5.95 -5.50 -1.58
N ASN A 98 7.10 -4.84 -1.43
CA ASN A 98 7.29 -3.72 -0.49
C ASN A 98 6.73 -2.39 -1.03
N THR A 99 5.40 -2.33 -1.19
CA THR A 99 4.69 -1.12 -1.66
C THR A 99 4.97 0.09 -0.76
N TYR A 100 5.04 -0.11 0.56
CA TYR A 100 5.33 0.98 1.50
C TYR A 100 6.67 1.64 1.19
N GLY A 101 7.75 0.84 1.16
CA GLY A 101 9.08 1.36 0.88
C GLY A 101 9.21 1.99 -0.50
N ALA A 102 8.59 1.37 -1.52
CA ALA A 102 8.59 1.89 -2.87
C ALA A 102 7.87 3.26 -2.99
N PHE A 103 6.73 3.42 -2.32
CA PHE A 103 5.96 4.66 -2.33
C PHE A 103 6.59 5.74 -1.46
N ASP A 104 7.14 5.36 -0.31
CA ASP A 104 7.86 6.26 0.60
C ASP A 104 9.11 6.84 -0.07
N ASP A 105 9.86 6.04 -0.84
CA ASP A 105 10.95 6.50 -1.70
C ASP A 105 10.48 7.55 -2.73
N ILE A 106 9.32 7.32 -3.37
CA ILE A 106 8.73 8.30 -4.31
C ILE A 106 8.39 9.61 -3.59
N LEU A 107 7.80 9.56 -2.40
CA LEU A 107 7.42 10.76 -1.65
C LEU A 107 8.64 11.54 -1.15
N GLN A 108 9.67 10.85 -0.66
CA GLN A 108 10.89 11.48 -0.17
C GLN A 108 11.77 12.04 -1.30
N ASN A 109 11.74 11.40 -2.48
CA ASN A 109 12.58 11.73 -3.62
C ASN A 109 11.78 12.21 -4.84
N ALA A 110 10.62 12.85 -4.63
CA ALA A 110 9.64 13.19 -5.65
C ALA A 110 10.23 13.89 -6.90
N THR A 111 11.13 14.85 -6.68
CA THR A 111 11.79 15.59 -7.77
C THR A 111 12.63 14.70 -8.67
N ILE A 112 13.28 13.67 -8.13
CA ILE A 112 14.07 12.69 -8.91
C ILE A 112 13.17 11.90 -9.86
N TYR A 113 11.93 11.63 -9.42
CA TYR A 113 10.91 10.96 -10.22
C TYR A 113 10.11 11.91 -11.13
N GLY A 114 10.39 13.22 -11.09
CA GLY A 114 9.71 14.23 -11.91
C GLY A 114 8.35 14.70 -11.35
N PHE A 115 8.05 14.39 -10.09
CA PHE A 115 6.83 14.85 -9.43
C PHE A 115 7.03 16.21 -8.77
N THR A 116 6.05 17.09 -8.93
CA THR A 116 5.99 18.42 -8.29
C THR A 116 4.88 18.51 -7.25
N ASN A 117 3.93 17.56 -7.26
CA ASN A 117 2.83 17.50 -6.31
C ASN A 117 2.74 16.12 -5.65
N THR A 118 2.93 16.10 -4.32
CA THR A 118 3.05 14.87 -3.53
C THR A 118 1.99 14.73 -2.45
N ASP A 119 1.16 15.75 -2.22
CA ASP A 119 0.23 15.80 -1.10
C ASP A 119 -1.22 16.09 -1.52
N SER A 120 -1.48 16.29 -2.82
CA SER A 120 -2.84 16.50 -3.33
C SER A 120 -3.16 15.62 -4.54
N GLY A 121 -4.46 15.35 -4.71
CA GLY A 121 -4.97 14.64 -5.88
C GLY A 121 -4.96 15.51 -7.13
N CYS A 122 -4.66 14.93 -8.29
CA CYS A 122 -4.83 15.60 -9.58
C CYS A 122 -6.32 15.89 -9.89
N CYS A 123 -7.23 15.08 -9.37
CA CYS A 123 -8.67 15.23 -9.49
C CYS A 123 -9.35 15.02 -8.13
N GLY A 124 -10.22 15.95 -7.75
CA GLY A 124 -10.93 15.88 -6.49
C GLY A 124 -11.44 17.25 -6.09
N VAL A 125 -12.01 17.35 -4.89
CA VAL A 125 -12.52 18.61 -4.34
C VAL A 125 -12.09 18.77 -2.88
N GLY A 126 -11.88 20.02 -2.50
CA GLY A 126 -11.61 20.42 -1.13
C GLY A 126 -10.12 20.41 -0.79
N ARG A 127 -9.82 20.38 0.51
CA ARG A 127 -8.44 20.37 1.01
C ARG A 127 -7.65 19.21 0.38
N ASN A 128 -6.47 19.53 -0.16
CA ASN A 128 -5.59 18.58 -0.85
C ASN A 128 -6.28 17.82 -2.02
N GLN A 129 -7.43 18.29 -2.52
CA GLN A 129 -8.28 17.50 -3.43
C GLN A 129 -8.64 16.11 -2.86
N GLY A 130 -8.68 15.99 -1.52
CA GLY A 130 -8.78 14.73 -0.79
C GLY A 130 -10.08 14.55 0.01
N GLN A 131 -10.88 15.61 0.17
CA GLN A 131 -12.14 15.50 0.92
C GLN A 131 -13.22 14.77 0.12
N VAL A 132 -13.29 15.04 -1.18
CA VAL A 132 -14.13 14.32 -2.12
C VAL A 132 -13.22 13.81 -3.24
N THR A 133 -13.26 12.50 -3.48
CA THR A 133 -12.49 11.86 -4.55
C THR A 133 -12.95 12.35 -5.93
N CYS A 134 -12.20 12.00 -6.98
CA CYS A 134 -12.56 12.31 -8.35
C CYS A 134 -13.95 11.72 -8.70
N LEU A 135 -14.89 12.58 -9.10
CA LEU A 135 -16.23 12.18 -9.50
C LEU A 135 -16.38 12.20 -11.03
N PRO A 136 -17.37 11.47 -11.59
CA PRO A 136 -17.70 11.59 -13.01
C PRO A 136 -17.82 13.06 -13.44
N PHE A 137 -17.28 13.38 -14.62
CA PHE A 137 -17.24 14.72 -15.20
C PHE A 137 -16.40 15.77 -14.45
N SER A 138 -15.67 15.38 -13.39
CA SER A 138 -14.67 16.27 -12.77
C SER A 138 -13.53 16.56 -13.75
N VAL A 139 -13.10 17.81 -13.83
CA VAL A 139 -11.97 18.20 -14.67
C VAL A 139 -10.67 17.89 -13.91
N PRO A 140 -9.85 16.93 -14.37
CA PRO A 140 -8.58 16.63 -13.74
C PRO A 140 -7.53 17.70 -14.07
N CYS A 141 -6.44 17.72 -13.30
CA CYS A 141 -5.28 18.55 -13.59
C CYS A 141 -4.69 18.30 -15.00
N MET A 142 -4.06 19.33 -15.58
CA MET A 142 -3.45 19.25 -16.90
C MET A 142 -2.20 18.34 -16.93
N GLN A 143 -1.31 18.51 -15.95
CA GLN A 143 0.01 17.83 -15.90
C GLN A 143 -0.01 16.61 -14.97
N ARG A 144 -0.76 15.58 -15.37
CA ARG A 144 -1.02 14.36 -14.56
C ARG A 144 0.24 13.58 -14.19
N ASN A 145 1.28 13.66 -15.03
CA ASN A 145 2.57 13.01 -14.82
C ASN A 145 3.41 13.66 -13.72
N GLN A 146 3.06 14.86 -13.26
CA GLN A 146 3.75 15.55 -12.17
C GLN A 146 3.10 15.35 -10.80
N TYR A 147 1.97 14.63 -10.75
CA TYR A 147 1.25 14.31 -9.52
C TYR A 147 1.54 12.88 -9.09
N VAL A 148 1.78 12.70 -7.79
CA VAL A 148 1.85 11.36 -7.18
C VAL A 148 0.46 10.74 -7.12
N PHE A 149 -0.55 11.51 -6.75
CA PHE A 149 -1.92 11.05 -6.55
C PHE A 149 -2.87 11.45 -7.69
N TRP A 150 -3.64 10.48 -8.17
CA TRP A 150 -4.72 10.73 -9.13
C TRP A 150 -5.91 11.40 -8.44
N ASP A 151 -6.33 10.84 -7.31
CA ASP A 151 -7.48 11.31 -6.53
C ASP A 151 -7.19 11.27 -5.03
N ALA A 152 -8.24 11.27 -4.20
CA ALA A 152 -8.15 11.27 -2.75
C ALA A 152 -7.41 10.05 -2.15
N PHE A 153 -7.29 8.94 -2.91
CA PHE A 153 -6.78 7.66 -2.43
C PHE A 153 -5.71 7.05 -3.35
N HIS A 154 -5.88 7.18 -4.67
CA HIS A 154 -5.17 6.37 -5.64
C HIS A 154 -3.94 7.10 -6.23
N PRO A 155 -2.85 6.39 -6.51
CA PRO A 155 -1.72 6.93 -7.25
C PRO A 155 -2.04 7.20 -8.73
N THR A 156 -1.28 8.08 -9.36
CA THR A 156 -1.34 8.29 -10.81
C THR A 156 -0.82 7.09 -11.59
N GLN A 157 -1.14 7.04 -12.88
CA GLN A 157 -0.61 6.01 -13.80
C GLN A 157 0.92 5.95 -13.77
N VAL A 158 1.62 7.09 -13.69
CA VAL A 158 3.09 7.15 -13.69
C VAL A 158 3.65 6.50 -12.43
N VAL A 159 3.05 6.78 -11.26
CA VAL A 159 3.43 6.10 -10.01
C VAL A 159 3.19 4.59 -10.12
N ASN A 160 2.03 4.16 -10.63
CA ASN A 160 1.75 2.73 -10.83
C ASN A 160 2.78 2.05 -11.76
N GLN A 161 3.26 2.71 -12.81
CA GLN A 161 4.32 2.18 -13.67
C GLN A 161 5.64 1.99 -12.91
N ILE A 162 6.01 2.93 -12.04
CA ILE A 162 7.22 2.83 -11.21
C ILE A 162 7.09 1.67 -10.23
N LEU A 163 5.95 1.57 -9.53
CA LEU A 163 5.68 0.48 -8.58
C LEU A 163 5.70 -0.89 -9.28
N ALA A 164 5.08 -1.01 -10.45
CA ALA A 164 5.09 -2.24 -11.23
C ALA A 164 6.51 -2.64 -11.67
N ARG A 165 7.37 -1.69 -12.07
CA ARG A 165 8.77 -1.98 -12.42
C ARG A 165 9.57 -2.44 -11.20
N LYS A 166 9.40 -1.79 -10.06
CA LYS A 166 10.01 -2.20 -8.79
C LYS A 166 9.55 -3.60 -8.36
N ALA A 167 8.27 -3.91 -8.51
CA ALA A 167 7.75 -5.25 -8.22
C ALA A 167 8.29 -6.32 -9.20
N TYR A 168 8.37 -5.98 -10.49
CA TYR A 168 8.74 -6.93 -11.53
C TYR A 168 10.22 -7.30 -11.51
N SER A 169 11.09 -6.30 -11.47
CA SER A 169 12.54 -6.49 -11.61
C SER A 169 13.36 -5.64 -10.65
N GLY A 170 12.74 -5.16 -9.56
CA GLY A 170 13.43 -4.39 -8.53
C GLY A 170 14.33 -5.26 -7.66
N ARG A 171 14.91 -4.62 -6.65
CA ARG A 171 15.86 -5.25 -5.73
C ARG A 171 15.11 -6.04 -4.66
N ARG A 172 15.85 -6.80 -3.85
CA ARG A 172 15.28 -7.48 -2.66
C ARG A 172 14.69 -6.54 -1.60
N SER A 173 15.00 -5.24 -1.66
CA SER A 173 14.35 -4.22 -0.84
C SER A 173 12.96 -3.83 -1.36
N ASP A 174 12.69 -4.04 -2.65
CA ASP A 174 11.41 -3.77 -3.30
C ASP A 174 10.48 -5.01 -3.24
N CYS A 175 11.04 -6.22 -3.23
CA CYS A 175 10.30 -7.48 -3.09
C CYS A 175 11.10 -8.51 -2.28
N TYR A 176 10.42 -9.39 -1.53
CA TYR A 176 11.06 -10.41 -0.71
C TYR A 176 10.34 -11.76 -0.85
N PRO A 177 11.05 -12.91 -0.97
CA PRO A 177 12.52 -13.04 -1.00
C PRO A 177 13.15 -12.75 -2.37
N MET A 178 12.32 -12.62 -3.41
CA MET A 178 12.72 -12.42 -4.81
C MET A 178 11.70 -11.50 -5.51
N ASN A 179 12.02 -10.97 -6.69
CA ASN A 179 11.06 -10.18 -7.48
C ASN A 179 10.17 -11.07 -8.37
N VAL A 180 9.14 -10.48 -9.00
CA VAL A 180 8.17 -11.26 -9.82
C VAL A 180 8.84 -11.91 -11.03
N LYS A 181 9.87 -11.29 -11.62
CA LYS A 181 10.63 -11.87 -12.74
C LYS A 181 11.36 -13.15 -12.32
N GLU A 182 11.98 -13.15 -11.14
CA GLU A 182 12.64 -14.33 -10.56
C GLU A 182 11.60 -15.40 -10.19
N MET A 183 10.48 -15.01 -9.57
CA MET A 183 9.37 -15.91 -9.23
C MET A 183 8.79 -16.61 -10.47
N ALA A 184 8.76 -15.94 -11.62
CA ALA A 184 8.26 -16.53 -12.86
C ALA A 184 9.14 -17.69 -13.37
N GLN A 185 10.42 -17.75 -12.96
CA GLN A 185 11.42 -18.70 -13.45
C GLN A 185 11.58 -19.96 -12.58
N VAL A 186 11.03 -19.95 -11.36
CA VAL A 186 11.05 -21.09 -10.44
C VAL A 186 9.82 -21.98 -10.54
#